data_AF-A0A974HER7-F1
#
_entry.id   AF-A0A974HER7-F1
#
_cell.length_a   1.000
_cell.length_b   1.000
_cell.length_c   1.000
_cell.angle_alpha   90.00
_cell.angle_beta   90.00
_cell.angle_gamma   90.00
#
_symmetry.space_group_name_H-M   'P 1'
#
loop_
_entity.id
_entity.type
_entity.pdbx_description
1 polymer ?
#
loop_
_entity_poly.entity_id
_entity_poly.type
_entity_poly.pdbx_seq_one_letter_code
_entity_poly.pdbx_strand_id
1 'polypeptide(L)'
;MPILPGLYWEGSGPYSCPECRQEFKERPALPRNRTLGNIAERFLSAQPEPGDTGIPCTYCDSHVPAVKSCLLCEASVCNKHLRMHSKSAKHVLIEPTMDMGDKKCSVHDEPLKYYCWEESVCVCVSCCLAGEHRGHRVELLSEASEKKKETLRKVVEKLRPEREETERGAQRLQERRREVAEKAAGETERVTALFRDIREQLEALEKRLLSDISSQKEKLSLTLTDLMEQLEIKKDELSRKIRHIEELCNMADPLTVLQERESHKKCLLTKMKKVQIQVVLKGN
;
A
#
# COMPACT_ATOMS: atom_id res chain seq x y z
N MET A 1 1.02 6.50 32.50
CA MET A 1 1.93 5.86 31.51
C MET A 1 2.98 5.07 32.28
N PRO A 2 3.02 3.73 32.17
CA PRO A 2 3.99 2.94 32.91
C PRO A 2 5.37 3.15 32.29
N ILE A 3 6.33 3.59 33.11
CA ILE A 3 7.71 3.82 32.72
C ILE A 3 8.37 2.45 32.56
N LEU A 4 8.66 2.06 31.32
CA LEU A 4 9.42 0.85 31.00
C LEU A 4 10.84 0.96 31.58
N PRO A 5 11.33 -0.02 32.37
CA PRO A 5 12.67 0.03 32.92
C PRO A 5 13.68 -0.38 31.85
N GLY A 6 14.39 0.58 31.26
CA GLY A 6 15.51 0.25 30.34
C GLY A 6 16.07 1.38 29.47
N LEU A 7 15.37 2.49 29.28
CA LEU A 7 15.70 3.50 28.25
C LEU A 7 16.21 4.84 28.83
N TYR A 8 17.09 4.82 29.85
CA TYR A 8 17.65 6.07 30.39
C TYR A 8 19.02 6.46 29.81
N TRP A 9 19.58 5.66 28.89
CA TRP A 9 20.93 5.90 28.33
C TRP A 9 20.97 5.75 26.81
N GLU A 10 20.13 6.50 26.09
CA GLU A 10 20.26 6.69 24.64
C GLU A 10 20.67 8.14 24.38
N GLY A 11 21.98 8.39 24.47
CA GLY A 11 22.59 9.67 24.18
C GLY A 11 24.11 9.54 24.16
N SER A 12 24.76 10.08 23.13
CA SER A 12 26.20 10.05 22.88
C SER A 12 26.95 11.01 23.84
N GLY A 13 26.92 10.71 25.14
CA GLY A 13 27.65 11.41 26.19
C GLY A 13 28.23 10.44 27.24
N PRO A 14 29.13 10.90 28.14
CA PRO A 14 29.68 10.06 29.21
C PRO A 14 28.55 9.55 30.11
N TYR A 15 28.56 8.26 30.45
CA TYR A 15 27.54 7.65 31.31
C TYR A 15 27.67 8.25 32.71
N SER A 16 26.67 8.97 33.22
CA SER A 16 26.79 9.67 34.51
C SER A 16 25.69 9.28 35.47
N CYS A 17 25.99 8.85 36.70
CA CYS A 17 24.96 8.44 37.65
C CYS A 17 23.98 9.59 37.95
N PRO A 18 22.65 9.43 37.81
CA PRO A 18 21.70 10.53 37.99
C PRO A 18 21.61 11.02 39.44
N GLU A 19 21.99 10.21 40.43
CA GLU A 19 21.98 10.59 41.85
C GLU A 19 23.28 11.27 42.30
N CYS A 20 24.45 10.73 41.92
CA CYS A 20 25.74 11.23 42.39
C CYS A 20 26.58 11.97 41.34
N ARG A 21 26.10 12.02 40.09
CA ARG A 21 26.74 12.68 38.92
C ARG A 21 28.14 12.17 38.58
N GLN A 22 28.51 11.00 39.08
CA GLN A 22 29.79 10.38 38.77
C GLN A 22 29.81 9.89 37.33
N GLU A 23 30.83 10.30 36.57
CA GLU A 23 31.02 9.95 35.17
C GLU A 23 31.78 8.62 35.00
N PHE A 24 31.31 7.79 34.07
CA PHE A 24 31.85 6.49 33.71
C PHE A 24 32.19 6.47 32.22
N LYS A 25 33.37 5.92 31.90
CA LYS A 25 33.86 5.80 30.52
C LYS A 25 33.11 4.75 29.70
N GLU A 26 32.57 3.74 30.37
CA GLU A 26 31.79 2.65 29.77
C GLU A 26 30.52 2.42 30.60
N ARG A 27 29.49 1.84 29.97
CA ARG A 27 28.17 1.65 30.61
C ARG A 27 28.30 0.73 31.82
N PRO A 28 28.02 1.20 33.06
CA PRO A 28 28.10 0.36 34.24
C PRO A 28 27.03 -0.74 34.19
N ALA A 29 27.43 -1.99 34.42
CA ALA A 29 26.50 -3.11 34.58
C ALA A 29 25.81 -2.99 35.95
N LEU A 30 24.67 -2.30 36.00
CA LEU A 30 23.87 -2.17 37.22
C LEU A 30 23.06 -3.44 37.45
N PRO A 31 23.34 -4.24 38.51
CA PRO A 31 22.54 -5.40 38.82
C PRO A 31 21.13 -4.95 39.21
N ARG A 32 20.10 -5.59 38.64
CA ARG A 32 18.71 -5.32 39.00
C ARG A 32 18.52 -5.65 40.48
N ASN A 33 18.10 -4.66 41.28
CA ASN A 33 17.77 -4.89 42.68
C ASN A 33 16.51 -5.77 42.75
N ARG A 34 16.70 -7.07 42.96
CA ARG A 34 15.61 -8.05 43.01
C ARG A 34 14.66 -7.79 44.17
N THR A 35 15.15 -7.26 45.29
CA THR A 35 14.32 -6.95 46.46
C THR A 35 13.34 -5.83 46.15
N LEU A 36 13.82 -4.71 45.58
CA LEU A 36 12.95 -3.60 45.16
C LEU A 36 12.03 -4.01 43.99
N GLY A 37 12.52 -4.83 43.06
CA GLY A 37 11.71 -5.41 42.00
C GLY A 37 10.53 -6.21 42.55
N ASN A 38 10.80 -7.10 43.51
CA ASN A 38 9.76 -7.92 44.15
C ASN A 38 8.79 -7.09 44.99
N ILE A 39 9.26 -6.02 45.66
CA ILE A 39 8.38 -5.11 46.43
C ILE A 39 7.47 -4.33 45.49
N ALA A 40 8.00 -3.79 44.39
CA ALA A 40 7.22 -3.06 43.39
C ALA A 40 6.20 -3.98 42.69
N GLU A 41 6.61 -5.21 42.36
CA GLU A 41 5.74 -6.22 41.76
C GLU A 41 4.62 -6.63 42.71
N ARG A 42 4.91 -6.86 44.01
CA ARG A 42 3.86 -7.12 45.01
C ARG A 42 2.90 -5.95 45.22
N PHE A 43 3.38 -4.71 45.09
CA PHE A 43 2.54 -3.52 45.20
C PHE A 43 1.63 -3.36 43.98
N LEU A 44 2.15 -3.64 42.78
CA LEU A 44 1.37 -3.65 41.53
C LEU A 44 0.37 -4.80 41.49
N SER A 45 0.74 -6.00 41.95
CA SER A 45 -0.16 -7.16 42.06
C SER A 45 -1.18 -7.05 43.20
N ALA A 46 -1.00 -6.11 44.13
CA ALA A 46 -1.98 -5.79 45.17
C ALA A 46 -2.98 -4.70 44.73
N GLN A 47 -2.80 -4.11 43.54
CA GLN A 47 -3.83 -3.29 42.92
C GLN A 47 -4.83 -4.21 42.22
N PRO A 48 -6.13 -4.15 42.53
CA PRO A 48 -7.13 -4.87 41.76
C PRO A 48 -7.13 -4.33 40.32
N GLU A 49 -7.15 -5.25 39.35
CA GLU A 49 -7.44 -4.96 37.94
C GLU A 49 -8.73 -4.09 37.86
N PRO A 50 -8.76 -3.00 37.07
CA PRO A 50 -9.85 -2.01 37.07
C PRO A 50 -11.10 -2.50 36.32
N GLY A 51 -11.63 -3.66 36.69
CA GLY A 51 -12.72 -4.30 35.96
C GLY A 51 -13.74 -5.12 36.77
N ASP A 52 -13.45 -5.55 38.00
CA ASP A 52 -14.35 -6.52 38.66
C ASP A 52 -14.47 -6.43 40.19
N THR A 53 -13.94 -5.38 40.82
CA THR A 53 -14.17 -5.15 42.26
C THR A 53 -15.13 -3.99 42.44
N GLY A 54 -16.43 -4.33 42.51
CA GLY A 54 -17.49 -3.36 42.77
C GLY A 54 -17.22 -2.49 44.01
N ILE A 55 -17.86 -1.32 44.06
CA ILE A 55 -17.65 -0.29 45.07
C ILE A 55 -17.59 -0.89 46.48
N PRO A 56 -16.52 -0.69 47.26
CA PRO A 56 -16.37 -1.34 48.55
C PRO A 56 -17.35 -0.78 49.58
N CYS A 57 -17.68 -1.62 50.56
CA CYS A 57 -18.51 -1.24 51.68
C CYS A 57 -17.74 -0.31 52.63
N THR A 58 -18.30 0.87 52.88
CA THR A 58 -17.70 1.93 53.71
C THR A 58 -17.46 1.50 55.16
N TYR A 59 -18.24 0.55 55.68
CA TYR A 59 -18.19 0.13 57.09
C TYR A 59 -17.44 -1.19 57.32
N CYS A 60 -16.83 -1.80 56.30
CA CYS A 60 -16.08 -3.06 56.45
C CYS A 60 -14.58 -2.78 56.40
N ASP A 61 -13.81 -3.36 57.32
CA ASP A 61 -12.33 -3.31 57.29
C ASP A 61 -11.75 -4.16 56.14
N SER A 62 -12.49 -5.17 55.68
CA SER A 62 -12.18 -5.96 54.49
C SER A 62 -12.87 -5.41 53.24
N HIS A 63 -12.30 -5.66 52.05
CA HIS A 63 -12.82 -5.22 50.76
C HIS A 63 -14.10 -5.98 50.32
N VAL A 64 -15.18 -5.78 51.07
CA VAL A 64 -16.48 -6.39 50.81
C VAL A 64 -17.25 -5.51 49.82
N PRO A 65 -17.73 -6.03 48.67
CA PRO A 65 -18.47 -5.24 47.71
C PRO A 65 -19.81 -4.74 48.28
N ALA A 66 -20.14 -3.49 48.00
CA ALA A 66 -21.42 -2.87 48.32
C ALA A 66 -22.50 -3.32 47.35
N VAL A 67 -23.72 -3.44 47.87
CA VAL A 67 -24.91 -3.81 47.09
C VAL A 67 -25.89 -2.65 46.91
N LYS A 68 -25.78 -1.64 47.78
CA LYS A 68 -26.55 -0.39 47.72
C LYS A 68 -25.68 0.75 48.25
N SER A 69 -26.07 1.95 47.88
CA SER A 69 -25.53 3.17 48.47
C SER A 69 -26.64 3.94 49.18
N CYS A 70 -26.36 4.45 50.37
CA CYS A 70 -27.28 5.28 51.12
C CYS A 70 -26.97 6.76 50.85
N LEU A 71 -27.92 7.48 50.25
CA LEU A 71 -27.75 8.92 50.00
C LEU A 71 -27.70 9.73 51.29
N LEU A 72 -28.39 9.29 52.35
CA LEU A 72 -28.36 10.00 53.63
C LEU A 72 -27.00 9.88 54.33
N CYS A 73 -26.39 8.69 54.30
CA CYS A 73 -25.12 8.43 54.97
C CYS A 73 -23.90 8.66 54.08
N GLU A 74 -24.11 8.94 52.79
CA GLU A 74 -23.08 9.02 51.74
C GLU A 74 -22.14 7.81 51.75
N ALA A 75 -22.70 6.64 52.05
CA ALA A 75 -21.97 5.41 52.29
C ALA A 75 -22.48 4.30 51.39
N SER A 76 -21.55 3.50 50.87
CA SER A 76 -21.83 2.29 50.12
C SER A 76 -21.81 1.11 51.08
N VAL A 77 -22.85 0.28 51.06
CA VAL A 77 -23.09 -0.75 52.09
C VAL A 77 -23.25 -2.14 51.49
N CYS A 78 -22.57 -3.13 52.08
CA CYS A 78 -22.75 -4.55 51.77
C CYS A 78 -24.06 -5.09 52.37
N ASN A 79 -24.46 -6.31 51.99
CA ASN A 79 -25.70 -6.94 52.48
C ASN A 79 -25.84 -6.97 54.02
N LYS A 80 -24.74 -7.13 54.75
CA LYS A 80 -24.74 -7.13 56.22
C LYS A 80 -25.14 -5.76 56.77
N HIS A 81 -24.52 -4.69 56.27
CA HIS A 81 -24.77 -3.31 56.71
C HIS A 81 -26.05 -2.71 56.11
N LEU A 82 -26.52 -3.24 54.99
CA LEU A 82 -27.80 -2.89 54.39
C LEU A 82 -28.96 -3.13 55.36
N ARG A 83 -28.94 -4.24 56.12
CA ARG A 83 -30.01 -4.58 57.09
C ARG A 83 -30.23 -3.48 58.14
N MET A 84 -29.20 -2.71 58.49
CA MET A 84 -29.33 -1.60 59.45
C MET A 84 -29.95 -0.36 58.78
N HIS A 85 -29.61 -0.11 57.52
CA HIS A 85 -30.18 0.98 56.73
C HIS A 85 -31.63 0.71 56.34
N SER A 86 -32.01 -0.54 56.04
CA SER A 86 -33.37 -0.90 55.66
C SER A 86 -34.40 -0.80 56.80
N LYS A 87 -33.96 -0.62 58.06
CA LYS A 87 -34.85 -0.49 59.22
C LYS A 87 -35.49 0.89 59.36
N SER A 88 -35.01 1.91 58.64
CA SER A 88 -35.53 3.27 58.70
C SER A 88 -35.79 3.81 57.30
N ALA A 89 -37.00 4.32 57.10
CA ALA A 89 -37.41 4.93 55.83
C ALA A 89 -36.64 6.23 55.49
N LYS A 90 -35.84 6.76 56.43
CA LYS A 90 -34.98 7.93 56.20
C LYS A 90 -33.78 7.62 55.29
N HIS A 91 -33.32 6.37 55.28
CA HIS A 91 -32.20 5.95 54.44
C HIS A 91 -32.68 5.68 53.01
N VAL A 92 -32.40 6.61 52.10
CA VAL A 92 -32.67 6.42 50.67
C VAL A 92 -31.56 5.58 50.06
N LEU A 93 -31.90 4.35 49.63
CA LEU A 93 -30.96 3.37 49.11
C LEU A 93 -31.05 3.28 47.59
N ILE A 94 -29.95 3.59 46.91
CA ILE A 94 -29.81 3.53 45.44
C ILE A 94 -28.80 2.46 45.02
N GLU A 95 -28.66 2.23 43.73
CA GLU A 95 -27.58 1.38 43.20
C GLU A 95 -26.21 1.90 43.64
N PRO A 96 -25.23 1.01 43.86
CA PRO A 96 -23.88 1.40 44.22
C PRO A 96 -23.34 2.46 43.26
N THR A 97 -22.97 3.63 43.77
CA THR A 97 -22.33 4.70 42.99
C THR A 97 -21.12 5.25 43.74
N MET A 98 -20.13 5.74 43.02
CA MET A 98 -19.02 6.49 43.62
C MET A 98 -19.39 7.97 43.78
N ASP A 99 -20.20 8.49 42.86
CA ASP A 99 -20.57 9.90 42.81
C ASP A 99 -21.96 10.11 43.44
N MET A 100 -21.99 10.32 44.76
CA MET A 100 -23.23 10.63 45.51
C MET A 100 -23.65 12.09 45.38
N GLY A 101 -22.68 13.00 45.22
CA GLY A 101 -22.90 14.44 45.18
C GLY A 101 -23.87 14.85 44.07
N ASP A 102 -23.74 14.22 42.90
CA ASP A 102 -24.59 14.49 41.72
C ASP A 102 -26.04 13.96 41.87
N LYS A 103 -26.34 13.28 42.98
CA LYS A 103 -27.69 12.76 43.30
C LYS A 103 -28.40 13.60 44.37
N LYS A 104 -27.74 14.62 44.92
CA LYS A 104 -28.28 15.53 45.92
C LYS A 104 -28.35 16.97 45.40
N CYS A 105 -29.27 17.73 45.97
CA CYS A 105 -29.34 19.17 45.77
C CYS A 105 -28.19 19.84 46.50
N SER A 106 -27.43 20.67 45.79
CA SER A 106 -26.31 21.44 46.36
C SER A 106 -26.73 22.48 47.42
N VAL A 107 -27.99 22.90 47.41
CA VAL A 107 -28.52 23.94 48.33
C VAL A 107 -29.14 23.31 49.59
N HIS A 108 -29.92 22.25 49.42
CA HIS A 108 -30.73 21.66 50.49
C HIS A 108 -30.16 20.35 51.05
N ASP A 109 -29.10 19.80 50.45
CA ASP A 109 -28.52 18.49 50.78
C ASP A 109 -29.55 17.33 50.75
N GLU A 110 -30.64 17.53 49.99
CA GLU A 110 -31.71 16.55 49.83
C GLU A 110 -31.56 15.78 48.52
N PRO A 111 -31.99 14.51 48.45
CA PRO A 111 -32.02 13.75 47.21
C PRO A 111 -32.82 14.47 46.11
N LEU A 112 -32.25 14.51 44.91
CA LEU A 112 -32.94 14.98 43.71
C LEU A 112 -34.04 13.97 43.35
N LYS A 113 -35.27 14.45 43.19
CA LYS A 113 -36.45 13.60 42.95
C LYS A 113 -37.27 14.05 41.76
N TYR A 114 -37.14 15.31 41.35
CA TYR A 114 -37.91 15.89 40.27
C TYR A 114 -36.99 16.46 39.19
N TYR A 115 -37.55 16.65 38.01
CA TYR A 115 -36.93 17.34 36.89
C TYR A 115 -37.75 18.59 36.56
N CYS A 116 -37.11 19.75 36.57
CA CYS A 116 -37.70 21.01 36.14
C CYS A 116 -37.55 21.12 34.62
N TRP A 117 -38.67 21.20 33.89
CA TRP A 117 -38.66 21.27 32.42
C TRP A 117 -38.24 22.65 31.88
N GLU A 118 -38.48 23.71 32.65
CA GLU A 118 -38.17 25.09 32.25
C GLU A 118 -36.67 25.35 32.26
N GLU A 119 -35.98 24.86 33.29
CA GLU A 119 -34.54 25.04 33.46
C GLU A 119 -33.72 23.81 33.07
N SER A 120 -34.38 22.69 32.78
CA SER A 120 -33.74 21.42 32.40
C SER A 120 -32.75 20.87 33.45
N VAL A 121 -33.12 20.99 34.72
CA VAL A 121 -32.30 20.56 35.86
C VAL A 121 -33.04 19.59 36.78
N CYS A 122 -32.30 18.72 37.44
CA CYS A 122 -32.81 17.84 38.49
C CYS A 122 -32.88 18.61 39.81
N VAL A 123 -33.99 18.53 40.53
CA VAL A 123 -34.27 19.33 41.74
C VAL A 123 -34.82 18.46 42.89
N CYS A 124 -34.63 18.89 44.14
CA CYS A 124 -35.21 18.24 45.33
C CYS A 124 -36.61 18.78 45.65
N VAL A 125 -37.26 18.24 46.70
CA VAL A 125 -38.60 18.67 47.12
C VAL A 125 -38.60 20.13 47.60
N SER A 126 -37.59 20.52 48.38
CA SER A 126 -37.49 21.89 48.92
C SER A 126 -37.35 22.94 47.82
N CYS A 127 -36.56 22.65 46.79
CA CYS A 127 -36.46 23.45 45.57
C CYS A 127 -37.82 23.73 44.91
N CYS A 128 -38.71 22.74 44.86
CA CYS A 128 -40.03 22.85 44.23
C CYS A 128 -41.06 23.59 45.09
N LEU A 129 -40.99 23.46 46.41
CA LEU A 129 -42.04 23.96 47.32
C LEU A 129 -41.76 25.38 47.82
N ALA A 130 -40.51 25.68 48.14
CA ALA A 130 -40.10 26.93 48.79
C ALA A 130 -38.84 27.56 48.18
N GLY A 131 -38.21 26.90 47.20
CA GLY A 131 -37.02 27.40 46.52
C GLY A 131 -37.32 28.06 45.17
N GLU A 132 -36.25 28.28 44.40
CA GLU A 132 -36.25 29.02 43.13
C GLU A 132 -37.10 28.39 42.03
N HIS A 133 -37.42 27.10 42.12
CA HIS A 133 -38.23 26.39 41.11
C HIS A 133 -39.72 26.32 41.50
N ARG A 134 -40.15 27.11 42.47
CA ARG A 134 -41.54 27.15 42.92
C ARG A 134 -42.45 27.67 41.80
N GLY A 135 -43.41 26.84 41.41
CA GLY A 135 -44.35 27.16 40.33
C GLY A 135 -43.88 26.75 38.94
N HIS A 136 -42.64 26.27 38.78
CA HIS A 136 -42.17 25.70 37.53
C HIS A 136 -42.82 24.33 37.28
N ARG A 137 -42.90 23.94 36.00
CA ARG A 137 -43.34 22.62 35.56
C ARG A 137 -42.30 21.56 35.93
N VAL A 138 -42.56 20.86 37.02
CA VAL A 138 -41.72 19.75 37.51
C VAL A 138 -42.43 18.39 37.35
N GLU A 139 -41.66 17.35 37.06
CA GLU A 139 -42.13 15.96 37.01
C GLU A 139 -41.19 15.05 37.79
N LEU A 140 -41.64 13.86 38.20
CA LEU A 140 -40.76 12.89 38.85
C LEU A 140 -39.61 12.51 37.90
N LEU A 141 -38.41 12.33 38.44
CA LEU A 141 -37.23 11.96 37.64
C LEU A 141 -37.45 10.68 36.82
N SER A 142 -38.16 9.69 37.38
CA SER A 142 -38.52 8.47 36.66
C SER A 142 -39.35 8.75 35.41
N GLU A 143 -40.39 9.59 35.53
CA GLU A 143 -41.28 9.95 34.43
C GLU A 143 -40.57 10.80 33.37
N ALA A 144 -39.80 11.80 33.80
CA ALA A 144 -39.01 12.65 32.91
C ALA A 144 -37.95 11.83 32.16
N SER A 145 -37.30 10.89 32.85
CA SER A 145 -36.36 9.92 32.25
C SER A 145 -37.05 9.08 31.16
N GLU A 146 -38.22 8.50 31.43
CA GLU A 146 -38.91 7.69 30.43
C GLU A 146 -39.34 8.53 29.20
N LYS A 147 -39.81 9.77 29.40
CA LYS A 147 -40.11 10.69 28.27
C LYS A 147 -38.86 11.05 27.46
N LYS A 148 -37.72 11.27 28.13
CA LYS A 148 -36.44 11.54 27.46
C LYS A 148 -35.97 10.32 26.67
N LYS A 149 -36.02 9.12 27.27
CA LYS A 149 -35.68 7.85 26.60
C LYS A 149 -36.56 7.62 25.38
N GLU A 150 -37.86 7.87 25.47
CA GLU A 150 -38.77 7.73 24.33
C GLU A 150 -38.40 8.67 23.17
N THR A 151 -38.05 9.92 23.49
CA THR A 151 -37.55 10.87 22.50
C THR A 151 -36.25 10.37 21.84
N LEU A 152 -35.32 9.84 22.63
CA LEU A 152 -34.06 9.29 22.12
C LEU A 152 -34.28 8.05 21.25
N ARG A 153 -35.22 7.15 21.62
CA ARG A 153 -35.61 6.01 20.78
C ARG A 153 -36.09 6.47 19.41
N LYS A 154 -36.92 7.51 19.34
CA LYS A 154 -37.37 8.08 18.05
C LYS A 154 -36.23 8.64 17.22
N VAL A 155 -35.21 9.25 17.85
CA VAL A 155 -34.00 9.68 17.14
C VAL A 155 -33.22 8.48 16.60
N VAL A 156 -33.05 7.43 17.41
CA VAL A 156 -32.39 6.19 16.97
C VAL A 156 -33.12 5.56 15.79
N GLU A 157 -34.45 5.47 15.82
CA GLU A 157 -35.24 4.93 14.72
C GLU A 157 -35.10 5.73 13.42
N LYS A 158 -34.86 7.06 13.49
CA LYS A 158 -34.56 7.90 12.32
C LYS A 158 -33.13 7.69 11.81
N LEU A 159 -32.16 7.52 12.70
CA LEU A 159 -30.76 7.37 12.32
C LEU A 159 -30.43 5.99 11.73
N ARG A 160 -31.19 4.95 12.10
CA ARG A 160 -31.03 3.59 11.56
C ARG A 160 -31.09 3.53 10.02
N PRO A 161 -32.14 4.03 9.35
CA PRO A 161 -32.21 4.02 7.89
C PRO A 161 -31.16 4.93 7.23
N GLU A 162 -30.82 6.08 7.83
CA GLU A 162 -29.76 6.96 7.32
C GLU A 162 -28.39 6.26 7.34
N ARG A 163 -28.09 5.52 8.42
CA ARG A 163 -26.88 4.68 8.50
C ARG A 163 -26.89 3.60 7.42
N GLU A 164 -28.02 2.90 7.24
CA GLU A 164 -28.14 1.84 6.24
C GLU A 164 -27.98 2.39 4.81
N GLU A 165 -28.58 3.54 4.50
CA GLU A 165 -28.41 4.22 3.22
C GLU A 165 -26.96 4.63 2.96
N THR A 166 -26.30 5.17 3.98
CA THR A 166 -24.88 5.54 3.92
C THR A 166 -24.00 4.31 3.67
N GLU A 167 -24.28 3.19 4.34
CA GLU A 167 -23.57 1.92 4.17
C GLU A 167 -23.77 1.35 2.75
N ARG A 168 -25.01 1.35 2.23
CA ARG A 168 -25.29 0.98 0.84
C ARG A 168 -24.58 1.91 -0.16
N GLY A 169 -24.52 3.21 0.14
CA GLY A 169 -23.80 4.19 -0.67
C GLY A 169 -22.30 3.90 -0.76
N ALA A 170 -21.68 3.58 0.38
CA ALA A 170 -20.27 3.20 0.44
C ALA A 170 -19.99 1.92 -0.37
N GLN A 171 -20.85 0.91 -0.26
CA GLN A 171 -20.72 -0.33 -1.04
C GLN A 171 -20.78 -0.07 -2.56
N ARG A 172 -21.76 0.74 -3.03
CA ARG A 172 -21.86 1.13 -4.45
C ARG A 172 -20.61 1.87 -4.94
N LEU A 173 -20.06 2.78 -4.13
CA LEU A 173 -18.84 3.50 -4.49
C LEU A 173 -17.63 2.57 -4.57
N GLN A 174 -17.55 1.57 -3.69
CA GLN A 174 -16.49 0.57 -3.70
C GLN A 174 -16.56 -0.32 -4.94
N GLU A 175 -17.74 -0.75 -5.35
CA GLU A 175 -17.96 -1.50 -6.59
C GLU A 175 -17.58 -0.65 -7.81
N ARG A 176 -18.07 0.59 -7.88
CA ARG A 176 -17.74 1.49 -8.99
C ARG A 176 -16.24 1.78 -9.10
N ARG A 177 -15.54 1.89 -7.96
CA ARG A 177 -14.07 2.02 -7.93
C ARG A 177 -13.39 0.79 -8.54
N ARG A 178 -13.89 -0.41 -8.25
CA ARG A 178 -13.38 -1.66 -8.83
C ARG A 178 -13.62 -1.71 -10.33
N GLU A 179 -14.83 -1.39 -10.80
CA GLU A 179 -15.13 -1.34 -12.24
C GLU A 179 -14.22 -0.38 -13.00
N VAL A 180 -13.96 0.81 -12.43
CA VAL A 180 -13.05 1.78 -13.03
C VAL A 180 -11.63 1.21 -13.14
N ALA A 181 -11.14 0.54 -12.09
CA ALA A 181 -9.82 -0.09 -12.12
C ALA A 181 -9.74 -1.22 -13.16
N GLU A 182 -10.76 -2.08 -13.25
CA GLU A 182 -10.83 -3.16 -14.24
C GLU A 182 -10.87 -2.60 -15.68
N LYS A 183 -11.66 -1.56 -15.93
CA LYS A 183 -11.70 -0.90 -17.25
C LYS A 183 -10.36 -0.27 -17.63
N ALA A 184 -9.71 0.42 -16.68
CA ALA A 184 -8.41 1.02 -16.91
C ALA A 184 -7.33 -0.03 -17.19
N ALA A 185 -7.35 -1.16 -16.47
CA ALA A 185 -6.45 -2.28 -16.71
C ALA A 185 -6.68 -2.90 -18.09
N GLY A 186 -7.93 -3.17 -18.48
CA GLY A 186 -8.26 -3.71 -19.79
C GLY A 186 -7.84 -2.79 -20.94
N GLU A 187 -8.02 -1.47 -20.80
CA GLU A 187 -7.57 -0.50 -21.80
C GLU A 187 -6.04 -0.43 -21.89
N THR A 188 -5.35 -0.50 -20.75
CA THR A 188 -3.87 -0.57 -20.70
C THR A 188 -3.35 -1.81 -21.41
N GLU A 189 -3.97 -2.97 -21.17
CA GLU A 189 -3.62 -4.23 -21.84
C GLU A 189 -3.85 -4.13 -23.35
N ARG A 190 -4.99 -3.58 -23.77
CA ARG A 190 -5.34 -3.39 -25.19
C ARG A 190 -4.32 -2.51 -25.90
N VAL A 191 -3.96 -1.38 -25.31
CA VAL A 191 -2.93 -0.48 -25.85
C VAL A 191 -1.58 -1.19 -25.91
N THR A 192 -1.17 -1.87 -24.85
CA THR A 192 0.10 -2.60 -24.79
C THR A 192 0.18 -3.69 -25.87
N ALA A 193 -0.91 -4.41 -26.11
CA ALA A 193 -1.01 -5.42 -27.16
C ALA A 193 -0.84 -4.81 -28.55
N LEU A 194 -1.56 -3.72 -28.87
CA LEU A 194 -1.43 -3.02 -30.15
C LEU A 194 0.02 -2.57 -30.42
N PHE A 195 0.69 -1.99 -29.42
CA PHE A 195 2.08 -1.56 -29.55
C PHE A 195 3.07 -2.72 -29.65
N ARG A 196 2.78 -3.88 -29.06
CA ARG A 196 3.55 -5.10 -29.29
C ARG A 196 3.40 -5.56 -30.75
N ASP A 197 2.18 -5.66 -31.24
CA ASP A 197 1.90 -6.12 -32.61
C ASP A 197 2.56 -5.21 -33.66
N ILE A 198 2.53 -3.88 -33.45
CA ILE A 198 3.22 -2.91 -34.32
C ILE A 198 4.73 -3.17 -34.34
N ARG A 199 5.36 -3.41 -33.18
CA ARG A 199 6.80 -3.70 -33.10
C ARG A 199 7.14 -5.00 -33.82
N GLU A 200 6.37 -6.06 -33.61
CA GLU A 200 6.57 -7.34 -34.28
C GLU A 200 6.46 -7.22 -35.81
N GLN A 201 5.50 -6.44 -36.31
CA GLN A 201 5.35 -6.18 -37.74
C GLN A 201 6.54 -5.39 -38.32
N LEU A 202 7.04 -4.39 -37.59
CA LEU A 202 8.20 -3.61 -38.00
C LEU A 202 9.47 -4.48 -38.04
N GLU A 203 9.71 -5.30 -37.02
CA GLU A 203 10.84 -6.23 -36.97
C GLU A 203 10.77 -7.27 -38.11
N ALA A 204 9.59 -7.81 -38.38
CA ALA A 204 9.38 -8.75 -39.49
C ALA A 204 9.64 -8.09 -40.85
N LEU A 205 9.19 -6.84 -41.03
CA LEU A 205 9.44 -6.08 -42.25
C LEU A 205 10.93 -5.80 -42.43
N GLU A 206 11.62 -5.34 -41.38
CA GLU A 206 13.06 -5.08 -41.41
C GLU A 206 13.84 -6.34 -41.79
N LYS A 207 13.56 -7.47 -41.14
CA LYS A 207 14.20 -8.75 -41.43
C LYS A 207 14.00 -9.19 -42.87
N ARG A 208 12.79 -9.01 -43.42
CA ARG A 208 12.49 -9.32 -44.82
C ARG A 208 13.33 -8.46 -45.76
N LEU A 209 13.36 -7.14 -45.54
CA LEU A 209 14.10 -6.21 -46.38
C LEU A 209 15.62 -6.51 -46.36
N LEU A 210 16.18 -6.80 -45.18
CA LEU A 210 17.59 -7.20 -45.07
C LEU A 210 17.89 -8.51 -45.81
N SER A 211 16.98 -9.48 -45.74
CA SER A 211 17.09 -10.74 -46.48
C SER A 211 17.04 -10.52 -48.00
N ASP A 212 16.15 -9.66 -48.47
CA ASP A 212 16.02 -9.32 -49.90
C ASP A 212 17.30 -8.67 -50.42
N ILE A 213 17.86 -7.71 -49.67
CA ILE A 213 19.15 -7.06 -50.00
C ILE A 213 20.26 -8.11 -50.08
N SER A 214 20.35 -9.01 -49.10
CA SER A 214 21.37 -10.07 -49.09
C SER A 214 21.22 -11.00 -50.30
N SER A 215 20.01 -11.40 -50.65
CA SER A 215 19.75 -12.25 -51.82
C SER A 215 20.11 -11.55 -53.12
N GLN A 216 19.79 -10.27 -53.27
CA GLN A 216 20.18 -9.48 -54.44
C GLN A 216 21.70 -9.35 -54.54
N LYS A 217 22.37 -9.06 -53.43
CA LYS A 217 23.84 -9.01 -53.36
C LYS A 217 24.46 -10.33 -53.82
N GLU A 218 23.95 -11.46 -53.35
CA GLU A 218 24.47 -12.78 -53.71
C GLU A 218 24.27 -13.09 -55.19
N LYS A 219 23.08 -12.82 -55.74
CA LYS A 219 22.80 -12.98 -57.18
C LYS A 219 23.72 -12.13 -58.06
N LEU A 220 23.92 -10.86 -57.69
CA LEU A 220 24.85 -9.98 -58.39
C LEU A 220 26.28 -10.46 -58.27
N SER A 221 26.70 -10.90 -57.08
CA SER A 221 28.03 -11.46 -56.85
C SER A 221 28.29 -12.69 -57.72
N LEU A 222 27.36 -13.64 -57.80
CA LEU A 222 27.47 -14.82 -58.64
C LEU A 222 27.58 -14.45 -60.12
N THR A 223 26.78 -13.47 -60.58
CA THR A 223 26.83 -12.98 -61.96
C THR A 223 28.17 -12.34 -62.28
N LEU A 224 28.72 -11.54 -61.36
CA LEU A 224 30.04 -10.93 -61.51
C LEU A 224 31.14 -11.99 -61.55
N THR A 225 31.09 -13.00 -60.68
CA THR A 225 32.05 -14.11 -60.69
C THR A 225 32.05 -14.87 -62.01
N ASP A 226 30.88 -15.21 -62.57
CA ASP A 226 30.78 -15.86 -63.89
C ASP A 226 31.39 -15.00 -65.01
N LEU A 227 31.12 -13.69 -65.00
CA LEU A 227 31.71 -12.77 -65.97
C LEU A 227 33.24 -12.68 -65.83
N MET A 228 33.76 -12.66 -64.61
CA MET A 228 35.19 -12.67 -64.34
C MET A 228 35.84 -13.95 -64.88
N GLU A 229 35.26 -15.12 -64.61
CA GLU A 229 35.74 -16.40 -65.10
C GLU A 229 35.73 -16.47 -66.64
N GLN A 230 34.67 -15.96 -67.28
CA GLN A 230 34.61 -15.85 -68.75
C GLN A 230 35.70 -14.94 -69.32
N LEU A 231 36.02 -13.84 -68.65
CA LEU A 231 37.11 -12.95 -69.06
C LEU A 231 38.48 -13.60 -68.87
N GLU A 232 38.68 -14.36 -67.80
CA GLU A 232 39.91 -15.13 -67.57
C GLU A 232 40.13 -16.20 -68.65
N ILE A 233 39.09 -16.99 -68.98
CA ILE A 233 39.16 -17.98 -70.06
C ILE A 233 39.51 -17.31 -71.40
N LYS A 234 38.88 -16.16 -71.71
CA LYS A 234 39.19 -15.40 -72.93
C LYS A 234 40.61 -14.87 -72.94
N LYS A 235 41.10 -14.35 -71.80
CA LYS A 235 42.49 -13.89 -71.65
C LYS A 235 43.46 -15.03 -71.96
N ASP A 236 43.21 -16.23 -71.46
CA ASP A 236 44.08 -17.39 -71.69
C ASP A 236 44.01 -17.91 -73.13
N GLU A 237 42.84 -17.86 -73.78
CA GLU A 237 42.70 -18.16 -75.22
C GLU A 237 43.48 -17.17 -76.08
N LEU A 238 43.38 -15.87 -75.78
CA LEU A 238 44.13 -14.82 -76.48
C LEU A 238 45.64 -14.99 -76.27
N SER A 239 46.07 -15.26 -75.04
CA SER A 239 47.48 -15.49 -74.70
C SER A 239 48.06 -16.68 -75.47
N ARG A 240 47.32 -17.79 -75.58
CA ARG A 240 47.73 -18.95 -76.40
C ARG A 240 47.88 -18.61 -77.89
N LYS A 241 46.95 -17.82 -78.43
CA LYS A 241 46.99 -17.37 -79.83
C LYS A 241 48.17 -16.43 -80.10
N ILE A 242 48.42 -15.48 -79.20
CA ILE A 242 49.57 -14.57 -79.28
C ILE A 242 50.86 -15.38 -79.32
N ARG A 243 51.06 -16.27 -78.34
CA ARG A 243 52.25 -17.13 -78.27
C ARG A 243 52.45 -17.94 -79.56
N HIS A 244 51.39 -18.53 -80.10
CA HIS A 244 51.48 -19.29 -81.35
C HIS A 244 51.92 -18.41 -82.54
N ILE A 245 51.38 -17.19 -82.64
CA ILE A 245 51.78 -16.24 -83.68
C ILE A 245 53.25 -15.81 -83.48
N GLU A 246 53.67 -15.53 -82.25
CA GLU A 246 55.06 -15.19 -81.92
C GLU A 246 56.02 -16.33 -82.28
N GLU A 247 55.65 -17.58 -81.97
CA GLU A 247 56.41 -18.78 -82.38
C GLU A 247 56.54 -18.84 -83.90
N LEU A 248 55.45 -18.68 -84.65
CA LEU A 248 55.46 -18.65 -86.12
C LEU A 248 56.36 -17.52 -86.67
N CYS A 249 56.29 -16.32 -86.10
CA CYS A 249 57.12 -15.18 -86.50
C CYS A 249 58.62 -15.42 -86.29
N ASN A 250 58.99 -16.26 -85.33
CA ASN A 250 60.38 -16.57 -84.99
C ASN A 250 60.92 -17.82 -85.72
N MET A 251 60.13 -18.48 -86.59
CA MET A 251 60.60 -19.64 -87.34
C MET A 251 61.51 -19.26 -88.50
N ALA A 252 62.56 -20.06 -88.72
CA ALA A 252 63.55 -19.84 -89.77
C ALA A 252 63.11 -20.30 -91.17
N ASP A 253 62.12 -21.19 -91.29
CA ASP A 253 61.66 -21.73 -92.58
C ASP A 253 60.52 -20.88 -93.19
N PRO A 254 60.77 -20.19 -94.33
CA PRO A 254 59.76 -19.34 -94.96
C PRO A 254 58.55 -20.11 -95.49
N LEU A 255 58.70 -21.39 -95.85
CA LEU A 255 57.61 -22.18 -96.43
C LEU A 255 56.53 -22.49 -95.37
N THR A 256 56.93 -22.87 -94.16
CA THR A 256 56.01 -23.14 -93.04
C THR A 256 55.25 -21.88 -92.61
N VAL A 257 55.88 -20.70 -92.65
CA VAL A 257 55.21 -19.42 -92.36
C VAL A 257 54.14 -19.07 -93.41
N LEU A 258 54.39 -19.41 -94.69
CA LEU A 258 53.48 -19.11 -95.81
C LEU A 258 52.37 -20.14 -96.01
N GLN A 259 52.51 -21.36 -95.49
CA GLN A 259 51.49 -22.41 -95.55
C GLN A 259 50.35 -22.24 -94.52
N GLU A 260 50.52 -21.35 -93.54
CA GLU A 260 49.49 -21.05 -92.54
C GLU A 260 48.31 -20.29 -93.19
N ARG A 261 47.11 -20.89 -93.18
CA ARG A 261 45.96 -20.42 -93.99
C ARG A 261 45.44 -19.05 -93.54
N GLU A 262 45.16 -18.16 -94.51
CA GLU A 262 44.49 -16.85 -94.30
C GLU A 262 43.14 -16.92 -93.54
N SER A 263 42.51 -18.09 -93.48
CA SER A 263 41.29 -18.31 -92.70
C SER A 263 41.50 -18.09 -91.19
N HIS A 264 42.72 -18.31 -90.65
CA HIS A 264 43.04 -18.01 -89.26
C HIS A 264 43.09 -16.49 -89.00
N LYS A 265 43.72 -15.71 -89.90
CA LYS A 265 43.73 -14.23 -89.82
C LYS A 265 42.31 -13.64 -89.83
N LYS A 266 41.44 -14.09 -90.76
CA LYS A 266 40.06 -13.58 -90.89
C LYS A 266 39.17 -13.95 -89.69
N CYS A 267 39.34 -15.15 -89.13
CA CYS A 267 38.61 -15.60 -87.94
C CYS A 267 39.01 -14.82 -86.67
N LEU A 268 40.30 -14.52 -86.51
CA LEU A 268 40.84 -13.76 -85.37
C LEU A 268 40.31 -12.32 -85.34
N LEU A 269 40.39 -11.59 -86.46
CA LEU A 269 39.91 -10.20 -86.55
C LEU A 269 38.40 -10.06 -86.34
N THR A 270 37.61 -11.05 -86.77
CA THR A 270 36.14 -11.00 -86.63
C THR A 270 35.70 -11.31 -85.19
N LYS A 271 36.41 -12.20 -84.48
CA LYS A 271 36.11 -12.53 -83.07
C LYS A 271 36.48 -11.40 -82.12
N MET A 272 37.58 -10.68 -82.36
CA MET A 272 37.98 -9.53 -81.53
C MET A 272 36.94 -8.40 -81.52
N LYS A 273 36.34 -8.08 -82.68
CA LYS A 273 35.28 -7.05 -82.78
C LYS A 273 34.00 -7.42 -82.00
N LYS A 274 33.63 -8.71 -81.96
CA LYS A 274 32.43 -9.17 -81.21
C LYS A 274 32.62 -9.09 -79.69
N VAL A 275 33.81 -9.39 -79.18
CA VAL A 275 34.09 -9.33 -77.73
C VAL A 275 34.00 -7.90 -77.22
N GLN A 276 34.50 -6.92 -77.99
CA GLN A 276 34.49 -5.51 -77.60
C GLN A 276 33.07 -4.94 -77.55
N ILE A 277 32.18 -5.34 -78.47
CA ILE A 277 30.77 -4.94 -78.47
C ILE A 277 30.00 -5.56 -77.28
N GLN A 278 30.28 -6.82 -76.94
CA GLN A 278 29.54 -7.53 -75.89
C GLN A 278 29.93 -7.10 -74.47
N VAL A 279 31.18 -6.65 -74.27
CA VAL A 279 31.62 -6.03 -73.01
C VAL A 279 31.01 -4.64 -72.82
N VAL A 280 30.91 -3.84 -73.89
CA VAL A 280 30.27 -2.50 -73.84
C VAL A 280 28.76 -2.59 -73.60
N LEU A 281 28.07 -3.59 -74.19
CA LEU A 281 26.62 -3.74 -74.05
C LEU A 281 26.17 -4.36 -72.70
N LYS A 282 27.05 -5.04 -71.98
CA LYS A 282 26.73 -5.66 -70.68
C LYS A 282 27.28 -4.88 -69.47
N GLY A 283 28.07 -3.83 -69.72
CA GLY A 283 28.65 -2.95 -68.69
C GLY A 283 27.90 -1.64 -68.45
N ASN A 284 26.85 -1.35 -69.22
CA ASN A 284 25.93 -0.22 -69.03
C ASN A 284 24.56 -0.71 -68.52
#